data_AF-A0A916Y7A9-F1
#
_entry.id   AF-A0A916Y7A9-F1
#
_cell.length_a   1.000
_cell.length_b   1.000
_cell.length_c   1.000
_cell.angle_alpha   90.00
_cell.angle_beta   90.00
_cell.angle_gamma   90.00
#
_symmetry.space_group_name_H-M   'P 1'
#
loop_
_entity.id
_entity.type
_entity.pdbx_description
1 polymer ?
#
loop_
_entity_poly.entity_id
_entity_poly.type
_entity_poly.pdbx_seq_one_letter_code
_entity_poly.pdbx_strand_id
1 'polypeptide(L)'
;MCGSKSVTIVVSATAASPFPPTISDGTSVGSTEEGDENLTTNVGSGYTVVIKMAGDISSINNVYSTNGVNLFSSGPARQSDGSWSGVIGALPKGTVETYSIDYTVGGNTYIQDPKIMINS
;
A
#
# COMPACT_ATOMS: atom_id res chain seq x y z
N MET A 1 -15.29 -23.56 2.36
CA MET A 1 -14.97 -22.55 1.33
C MET A 1 -14.25 -21.41 2.04
N CYS A 2 -12.92 -21.41 2.07
CA CYS A 2 -12.16 -20.34 2.72
C CYS A 2 -12.06 -19.20 1.71
N GLY A 3 -12.89 -18.16 1.85
CA GLY A 3 -12.84 -17.01 0.96
C GLY A 3 -11.45 -16.39 1.03
N SER A 4 -10.84 -16.11 -0.13
CA SER A 4 -9.59 -15.36 -0.20
C SER A 4 -9.73 -14.08 0.61
N LYS A 5 -8.94 -13.93 1.68
CA LYS A 5 -8.99 -12.74 2.51
C LYS A 5 -8.30 -11.60 1.77
N SER A 6 -8.93 -10.43 1.75
CA SER A 6 -8.42 -9.23 1.09
C SER A 6 -8.20 -8.11 2.09
N VAL A 7 -7.12 -7.35 1.92
CA VAL A 7 -6.85 -6.10 2.65
C VAL A 7 -6.87 -4.96 1.64
N THR A 8 -7.62 -3.90 1.96
CA THR A 8 -7.67 -2.70 1.12
C THR A 8 -6.91 -1.57 1.80
N ILE A 9 -5.89 -1.05 1.13
CA ILE A 9 -5.11 0.10 1.54
C ILE A 9 -5.62 1.30 0.74
N VAL A 10 -6.07 2.35 1.42
CA VAL A 10 -6.53 3.59 0.79
C VAL A 10 -5.47 4.66 1.02
N VAL A 11 -4.95 5.22 -0.07
CA VAL A 11 -4.06 6.39 -0.08
C VAL A 11 -4.91 7.61 -0.42
N SER A 12 -4.88 8.64 0.42
CA SER A 12 -5.69 9.85 0.26
C SER A 12 -4.84 11.09 0.47
N ALA A 13 -4.96 12.05 -0.44
CA ALA A 13 -4.30 13.35 -0.36
C ALA A 13 -5.20 14.42 -0.97
N THR A 14 -4.95 15.69 -0.66
CA THR A 14 -5.70 16.82 -1.24
C THR A 14 -4.76 17.79 -1.92
N ALA A 15 -5.26 18.65 -2.81
CA ALA A 15 -4.44 19.68 -3.42
C ALA A 15 -3.83 20.66 -2.39
N ALA A 16 -4.50 20.88 -1.26
CA ALA A 16 -4.02 21.72 -0.16
C ALA A 16 -3.00 21.01 0.75
N SER A 17 -3.03 19.68 0.79
CA SER A 17 -2.10 18.85 1.57
C SER A 17 -1.79 17.59 0.78
N PRO A 18 -0.92 17.70 -0.25
CA PRO A 18 -0.63 16.59 -1.14
C PRO A 18 0.36 15.60 -0.54
N PHE A 19 1.13 16.02 0.48
CA PHE A 19 2.12 15.20 1.18
C PHE A 19 2.30 15.66 2.65
N PRO A 20 2.48 14.74 3.61
CA PRO A 20 2.31 13.29 3.46
C PRO A 20 0.83 12.94 3.23
N PRO A 21 0.52 11.86 2.48
CA PRO A 21 -0.84 11.41 2.29
C PRO A 21 -1.36 10.76 3.58
N THR A 22 -2.67 10.70 3.74
CA THR A 22 -3.30 9.79 4.69
C THR A 22 -3.36 8.40 4.08
N ILE A 23 -2.85 7.38 4.77
CA ILE A 23 -2.98 5.99 4.38
C ILE A 23 -3.78 5.23 5.45
N SER A 24 -4.74 4.42 5.03
CA SER A 24 -5.53 3.55 5.90
C SER A 24 -5.68 2.15 5.33
N ASP A 25 -5.61 1.12 6.17
CA ASP A 25 -5.91 -0.28 5.81
C ASP A 25 -7.31 -0.74 6.30
N GLY A 26 -8.15 0.22 6.72
CA GLY A 26 -9.45 -0.03 7.35
C GLY A 26 -9.39 -0.33 8.86
N THR A 27 -8.19 -0.51 9.43
CA THR A 27 -7.98 -0.71 10.87
C THR A 27 -7.07 0.36 11.46
N SER A 28 -5.99 0.66 10.76
CA SER A 28 -4.98 1.66 11.09
C SER A 28 -5.12 2.85 10.16
N VAL A 29 -4.76 4.04 10.64
CA VAL A 29 -4.67 5.28 9.87
C VAL A 29 -3.35 5.96 10.25
N GLY A 30 -2.57 6.39 9.26
CA GLY A 30 -1.34 7.14 9.48
C GLY A 30 -1.04 8.10 8.33
N SER A 31 -0.18 9.08 8.56
CA SER A 31 0.36 9.97 7.54
C SER A 31 1.86 9.79 7.50
N THR A 32 2.37 9.13 6.46
CA THR A 32 3.75 8.64 6.52
C THR A 32 4.72 9.74 6.08
N GLU A 33 5.41 10.40 7.01
CA GLU A 33 6.61 11.19 6.65
C GLU A 33 7.78 10.25 6.29
N GLU A 34 8.84 10.77 5.65
CA GLU A 34 10.06 10.01 5.42
C GLU A 34 10.63 9.55 6.78
N GLY A 35 10.57 8.26 7.08
CA GLY A 35 10.95 7.70 8.39
C GLY A 35 9.80 7.48 9.38
N ASP A 36 8.55 7.73 9.01
CA ASP A 36 7.39 7.40 9.85
C ASP A 36 7.04 5.91 9.73
N GLU A 37 7.62 5.12 10.64
CA GLU A 37 7.46 3.67 10.73
C GLU A 37 6.06 3.20 11.17
N ASN A 38 5.16 4.13 11.49
CA ASN A 38 3.93 3.83 12.23
C ASN A 38 2.85 3.12 11.41
N LEU A 39 2.83 3.26 10.07
CA LEU A 39 1.87 2.51 9.27
C LEU A 39 2.47 1.22 8.73
N THR A 40 2.24 0.15 9.50
CA THR A 40 2.47 -1.23 9.07
C THR A 40 1.13 -1.91 8.80
N THR A 41 0.87 -2.24 7.52
CA THR A 41 -0.31 -3.04 7.17
C THR A 41 -0.08 -4.50 7.54
N ASN A 42 -0.98 -5.08 8.32
CA ASN A 42 -0.89 -6.48 8.72
C ASN A 42 -1.63 -7.37 7.72
N VAL A 43 -0.92 -8.36 7.16
CA VAL A 43 -1.47 -9.32 6.20
C VAL A 43 -1.17 -10.75 6.60
N GLY A 44 -1.83 -11.70 5.94
CA GLY A 44 -1.48 -13.11 6.02
C GLY A 44 -1.05 -13.68 4.67
N SER A 45 -0.45 -14.86 4.70
CA SER A 45 -0.09 -15.58 3.47
C SER A 45 -1.33 -15.87 2.63
N GLY A 46 -1.22 -15.65 1.32
CA GLY A 46 -2.32 -15.80 0.37
C GLY A 46 -3.34 -14.66 0.36
N TYR A 47 -3.13 -13.59 1.14
CA TYR A 47 -4.02 -12.42 1.11
C TYR A 47 -3.86 -11.66 -0.20
N THR A 48 -4.98 -11.14 -0.71
CA THR A 48 -4.95 -10.14 -1.78
C THR A 48 -4.87 -8.75 -1.18
N VAL A 49 -3.85 -7.98 -1.54
CA VAL A 49 -3.72 -6.58 -1.14
C VAL A 49 -4.18 -5.71 -2.30
N VAL A 50 -5.12 -4.82 -2.03
CA VAL A 50 -5.65 -3.87 -3.02
C VAL A 50 -5.36 -2.45 -2.54
N ILE A 51 -4.64 -1.68 -3.33
CA ILE A 51 -4.29 -0.29 -3.05
C ILE A 51 -5.18 0.62 -3.91
N LYS A 52 -5.91 1.52 -3.26
CA LYS A 52 -6.85 2.46 -3.88
C LYS A 52 -6.45 3.89 -3.57
N MET A 53 -6.84 4.79 -4.46
CA MET A 53 -6.68 6.24 -4.27
C MET A 53 -8.00 6.88 -3.82
N ALA A 54 -7.89 7.98 -3.08
CA ALA A 54 -8.99 8.84 -2.64
C ALA A 54 -8.54 10.32 -2.60
N GLY A 55 -9.50 11.22 -2.33
CA GLY A 55 -9.25 12.67 -2.33
C GLY A 55 -8.99 13.22 -3.73
N ASP A 56 -8.01 14.13 -3.84
CA ASP A 56 -7.62 14.79 -5.09
C ASP A 56 -6.48 14.05 -5.84
N ILE A 57 -6.19 12.80 -5.45
CA ILE A 57 -5.23 11.96 -6.16
C ILE A 57 -5.81 11.59 -7.53
N SER A 58 -5.10 12.01 -8.57
CA SER A 58 -5.45 11.77 -9.97
C SER A 58 -4.99 10.40 -10.49
N SER A 59 -3.88 9.88 -9.95
CA SER A 59 -3.37 8.54 -10.28
C SER A 59 -2.43 8.02 -9.20
N ILE A 60 -2.42 6.69 -9.04
CA ILE A 60 -1.26 5.95 -8.50
C ILE A 60 -0.46 5.48 -9.71
N ASN A 61 0.75 5.99 -9.83
CA ASN A 61 1.63 5.80 -10.99
C ASN A 61 2.42 4.51 -10.89
N ASN A 62 2.86 4.14 -9.69
CA ASN A 62 3.69 2.97 -9.47
C ASN A 62 3.55 2.45 -8.04
N VAL A 63 3.72 1.14 -7.88
CA VAL A 63 3.83 0.47 -6.57
C VAL A 63 4.94 -0.58 -6.66
N TYR A 64 5.99 -0.43 -5.88
CA TYR A 64 7.17 -1.29 -5.99
C TYR A 64 7.89 -1.49 -4.65
N SER A 65 8.51 -2.66 -4.51
CA SER A 65 9.35 -2.99 -3.35
C SER A 65 10.61 -2.11 -3.34
N THR A 66 10.97 -1.54 -2.20
CA THR A 66 12.20 -0.75 -2.05
C THR A 66 13.19 -1.40 -1.10
N ASN A 67 12.72 -2.07 -0.05
CA ASN A 67 13.59 -2.72 0.91
C ASN A 67 12.89 -3.89 1.62
N GLY A 68 13.69 -4.78 2.20
CA GLY A 68 13.20 -5.97 2.90
C GLY A 68 13.04 -7.18 1.99
N VAL A 69 12.27 -8.16 2.46
CA VAL A 69 11.97 -9.39 1.70
C VAL A 69 10.71 -9.13 0.90
N ASN A 70 10.76 -9.31 -0.42
CA ASN A 70 9.58 -9.22 -1.26
C ASN A 70 8.50 -10.19 -0.76
N LEU A 71 7.43 -9.65 -0.15
CA LEU A 71 6.33 -10.42 0.41
C LEU A 71 5.38 -10.91 -0.67
N PHE A 72 5.37 -10.26 -1.84
CA PHE A 72 4.43 -10.54 -2.89
C PHE A 72 4.87 -11.73 -3.73
N SER A 73 4.05 -12.80 -3.72
CA SER A 73 4.16 -13.88 -4.71
C SER A 73 3.75 -13.43 -6.11
N SER A 74 2.84 -12.45 -6.18
CA SER A 74 2.50 -11.70 -7.37
C SER A 74 2.48 -10.24 -6.98
N GLY A 75 3.45 -9.48 -7.50
CA GLY A 75 3.61 -8.05 -7.19
C GLY A 75 2.36 -7.25 -7.55
N PRO A 76 2.14 -6.10 -6.89
CA PRO A 76 1.02 -5.23 -7.22
C PRO A 76 1.02 -4.86 -8.71
N ALA A 77 -0.11 -5.09 -9.37
CA ALA A 77 -0.32 -4.72 -10.76
C ALA A 77 -1.54 -3.80 -10.87
N ARG A 78 -1.43 -2.79 -11.75
CA ARG A 78 -2.52 -1.84 -12.01
C ARG A 78 -3.73 -2.56 -12.61
N GLN A 79 -4.89 -2.29 -12.05
CA GLN A 79 -6.19 -2.79 -12.47
C GLN A 79 -6.90 -1.77 -13.37
N SER A 80 -7.97 -2.22 -14.03
CA SER A 80 -8.77 -1.38 -14.94
C SER A 80 -9.48 -0.22 -14.26
N ASP A 81 -9.76 -0.32 -12.95
CA ASP A 81 -10.34 0.74 -12.12
C ASP A 81 -9.30 1.72 -11.56
N GLY A 82 -8.02 1.55 -11.92
CA GLY A 82 -6.91 2.37 -11.44
C GLY A 82 -6.35 1.96 -10.08
N SER A 83 -6.95 0.97 -9.40
CA SER A 83 -6.36 0.37 -8.21
C SER A 83 -5.14 -0.49 -8.55
N TRP A 84 -4.35 -0.85 -7.55
CA TRP A 84 -3.23 -1.77 -7.69
C TRP A 84 -3.48 -3.00 -6.83
N SER A 85 -3.28 -4.20 -7.36
CA SER A 85 -3.58 -5.44 -6.63
C SER A 85 -2.43 -6.43 -6.72
N GLY A 86 -2.06 -7.02 -5.58
CA GLY A 86 -1.03 -8.06 -5.47
C GLY A 86 -1.43 -9.17 -4.50
N VAL A 87 -0.68 -10.27 -4.50
CA VAL A 87 -0.94 -11.44 -3.64
C VAL A 87 0.27 -11.76 -2.77
N ILE A 88 0.05 -11.82 -1.45
CA ILE A 88 1.08 -12.15 -0.47
C ILE A 88 1.45 -13.63 -0.55
N GLY A 89 2.75 -13.90 -0.61
CA GLY A 89 3.31 -15.24 -0.67
C GLY A 89 3.26 -15.99 0.67
N ALA A 90 3.70 -17.25 0.62
CA ALA A 90 3.83 -18.11 1.79
C ALA A 90 5.19 -17.89 2.47
N LEU A 91 5.30 -16.80 3.24
CA LEU A 91 6.50 -16.44 3.99
C LEU A 91 6.23 -16.49 5.50
N PRO A 92 7.28 -16.62 6.34
CA PRO A 92 7.12 -16.70 7.78
C PRO A 92 6.44 -15.46 8.39
N LYS A 93 5.69 -15.66 9.47
CA LYS A 93 5.19 -14.57 10.32
C LYS A 93 6.35 -13.69 10.80
N GLY A 94 6.14 -12.38 10.81
CA GLY A 94 7.12 -11.35 11.16
C GLY A 94 7.96 -10.87 9.98
N THR A 95 7.79 -11.43 8.79
CA THR A 95 8.45 -10.91 7.59
C THR A 95 7.85 -9.54 7.22
N VAL A 96 8.73 -8.56 6.99
CA VAL A 96 8.37 -7.17 6.67
C VAL A 96 8.92 -6.81 5.29
N GLU A 97 8.14 -6.04 4.55
CA GLU A 97 8.55 -5.33 3.35
C GLU A 97 8.23 -3.85 3.48
N THR A 98 9.18 -3.03 3.04
CA THR A 98 8.96 -1.62 2.73
C THR A 98 8.75 -1.48 1.24
N TYR A 99 7.70 -0.78 0.85
CA TYR A 99 7.36 -0.54 -0.54
C TYR A 99 7.04 0.92 -0.76
N SER A 100 7.24 1.41 -1.98
CA SER A 100 6.91 2.76 -2.40
C SER A 100 5.61 2.81 -3.18
N ILE A 101 4.88 3.90 -3.02
CA ILE A 101 3.70 4.29 -3.78
C ILE A 101 3.96 5.65 -4.40
N ASP A 102 4.03 5.71 -5.72
CA ASP A 102 4.11 6.98 -6.46
C ASP A 102 2.69 7.42 -6.82
N TYR A 103 2.30 8.64 -6.47
CA TYR A 103 0.95 9.15 -6.74
C TYR A 103 0.97 10.61 -7.19
N THR A 104 -0.04 11.04 -7.95
CA THR A 104 -0.12 12.39 -8.51
C THR A 104 -1.29 13.18 -7.95
N VAL A 105 -1.00 14.38 -7.43
CA VAL A 105 -1.99 15.37 -6.99
C VAL A 105 -1.71 16.69 -7.70
N GLY A 106 -2.72 17.27 -8.35
CA GLY A 106 -2.57 18.56 -9.04
C GLY A 106 -1.46 18.58 -10.11
N GLY A 107 -1.18 17.44 -10.74
CA GLY A 107 -0.12 17.30 -11.76
C GLY A 107 1.30 17.10 -11.22
N ASN A 108 1.50 17.15 -9.89
CA ASN A 108 2.78 16.86 -9.26
C ASN A 108 2.81 15.42 -8.74
N THR A 109 3.94 14.73 -8.88
CA THR A 109 4.14 13.37 -8.37
C THR A 109 4.80 13.42 -6.99
N TYR A 110 4.25 12.63 -6.08
CA TYR A 110 4.70 12.43 -4.70
C TYR A 110 4.96 10.94 -4.47
N ILE A 111 5.82 10.63 -3.50
CA ILE A 111 6.24 9.25 -3.19
C ILE A 111 5.91 8.98 -1.74
N GLN A 112 5.47 7.76 -1.43
CA GLN A 112 5.25 7.33 -0.06
C GLN A 112 5.74 5.92 0.21
N ASP A 113 6.39 5.70 1.36
CA ASP A 113 7.08 4.44 1.69
C ASP A 113 6.51 3.69 2.90
N PRO A 114 5.26 3.18 2.85
CA PRO A 114 4.67 2.40 3.94
C PRO A 114 5.33 1.01 4.11
N LYS A 115 5.00 0.37 5.24
CA LYS A 115 5.41 -1.01 5.55
C LYS A 115 4.24 -1.98 5.47
N ILE A 116 4.54 -3.22 5.13
CA ILE A 116 3.60 -4.35 5.17
C ILE A 116 4.27 -5.53 5.89
N MET A 117 3.54 -6.23 6.74
CA MET A 117 4.05 -7.32 7.57
C MET A 117 3.11 -8.52 7.55
N ILE A 118 3.68 -9.73 7.43
CA ILE A 118 2.91 -10.96 7.65
C ILE A 118 2.73 -11.19 9.14
N ASN A 119 1.49 -11.16 9.63
CA ASN A 119 1.17 -11.33 11.05
C ASN A 119 0.26 -12.55 11.34
N SER A 120 -0.26 -13.23 10.33
CA SER A 120 -1.13 -14.42 10.50
C SER A 120 -1.02 -15.43 9.38
#